data_AF-A0A6P0DW67-F1
#
_entry.id   AF-A0A6P0DW67-F1
#
_cell.length_a   1.000
_cell.length_b   1.000
_cell.length_c   1.000
_cell.angle_alpha   90.00
_cell.angle_beta   90.00
_cell.angle_gamma   90.00
#
_symmetry.space_group_name_H-M   'P 1'
#
loop_
_entity.id
_entity.type
_entity.pdbx_description
1 polymer ?
#
loop_
_entity_poly.entity_id
_entity_poly.type
_entity_poly.pdbx_seq_one_letter_code
_entity_poly.pdbx_strand_id
1 'polypeptide(L)'
;SYTISSGYLSKRDKPFLFWVASRGHHADIGGIAPGSMTPNARTIDEEGVYIDNFKLLDRGRFREAELAELLTGALHPVRNLGQNIGDIKAQIAANRKGADELGKMVDRFGLDVVEAYMAHVQDNAAESVRRLIARLD
;
A
#
# COMPACT_ATOMS: atom_id res chain seq x y z
N SER A 1 -8.64 -4.68 4.36
CA SER A 1 -7.33 -4.74 3.69
C SER A 1 -6.59 -3.43 3.89
N TYR A 2 -5.27 -3.46 4.08
CA TYR A 2 -4.46 -2.25 4.23
C TYR A 2 -3.51 -2.05 3.05
N THR A 3 -3.32 -0.79 2.66
CA THR A 3 -2.35 -0.38 1.65
C THR A 3 -1.17 0.28 2.33
N ILE A 4 0.03 -0.21 2.05
CA ILE A 4 1.27 0.40 2.53
C ILE A 4 1.95 1.05 1.34
N SER A 5 2.19 2.36 1.42
CA SER A 5 2.89 3.14 0.40
C SER A 5 4.25 3.60 0.93
N SER A 6 5.28 3.57 0.09
CA SER A 6 6.64 3.96 0.44
C SER A 6 7.23 4.82 -0.66
N GLY A 7 7.71 6.01 -0.30
CA GLY A 7 8.46 6.87 -1.22
C GLY A 7 9.92 6.38 -1.33
N TYR A 8 10.39 6.19 -2.55
CA TYR A 8 11.78 5.93 -2.88
C TYR A 8 12.41 7.19 -3.45
N LEU A 9 13.17 7.92 -2.63
CA LEU A 9 13.96 9.06 -3.06
C LEU A 9 15.39 8.61 -3.40
N SER A 10 15.78 8.80 -4.66
CA SER A 10 17.15 8.58 -5.09
C SER A 10 18.11 9.59 -4.48
N LYS A 11 19.28 9.13 -4.01
CA LYS A 11 20.37 9.97 -3.47
C LYS A 11 21.38 10.41 -4.52
N ARG A 12 21.00 10.43 -5.80
CA ARG A 12 21.86 10.78 -6.94
C ARG A 12 21.85 12.29 -7.22
N ASP A 13 22.76 12.76 -8.06
CA ASP A 13 22.91 14.19 -8.43
C ASP A 13 21.62 14.79 -9.02
N LYS A 14 20.88 14.00 -9.82
CA LYS A 14 19.49 14.29 -10.21
C LYS A 14 18.57 13.42 -9.34
N PRO A 15 18.04 13.94 -8.21
CA PRO A 15 17.14 13.18 -7.36
C PRO A 15 15.83 12.92 -8.09
N PHE A 16 15.28 11.72 -7.91
CA PHE A 16 13.98 11.33 -8.42
C PHE A 16 13.22 10.59 -7.33
N LEU A 17 11.89 10.70 -7.36
CA LEU A 17 11.00 10.09 -6.37
C LEU A 17 10.02 9.16 -7.08
N PHE A 18 10.06 7.89 -6.71
CA PHE A 18 9.02 6.93 -7.08
C PHE A 18 8.23 6.52 -5.85
N TRP A 19 6.98 6.10 -6.06
CA TRP A 19 6.16 5.47 -5.03
C TRP A 19 6.06 3.98 -5.31
N VAL A 20 6.30 3.18 -4.28
CA VAL A 20 6.05 1.74 -4.29
C VAL A 20 4.95 1.47 -3.28
N ALA A 21 3.89 0.78 -3.71
CA ALA A 21 2.77 0.45 -2.85
C ALA A 21 2.44 -1.04 -2.93
N SER A 22 2.05 -1.61 -1.81
CA SER A 22 1.50 -2.96 -1.71
C SER A 22 0.18 -2.93 -0.95
N ARG A 23 -0.79 -3.70 -1.44
CA ARG A 23 -2.09 -3.89 -0.79
C ARG A 23 -2.19 -5.34 -0.34
N GLY A 24 -2.36 -5.56 0.96
CA GLY A 24 -2.48 -6.86 1.58
C GLY A 24 -3.90 -7.12 2.04
N HIS A 25 -4.41 -8.33 1.80
CA HIS A 25 -5.59 -8.80 2.50
C HIS A 25 -5.18 -9.27 3.89
N HIS A 26 -5.93 -8.86 4.90
CA HIS A 26 -5.72 -9.24 6.29
C HIS A 26 -6.90 -10.10 6.69
N ALA A 27 -6.66 -11.23 7.37
CA ALA A 27 -7.73 -12.19 7.70
C ALA A 27 -8.77 -11.58 8.64
N ASP A 28 -8.35 -10.71 9.55
CA ASP A 28 -9.20 -9.99 10.50
C ASP A 28 -8.65 -8.56 10.66
N ILE A 29 -9.54 -7.59 10.49
CA ILE A 29 -9.26 -6.16 10.72
C ILE A 29 -10.10 -5.59 11.86
N GLY A 30 -10.65 -6.45 12.72
CA GLY A 30 -11.65 -6.09 13.73
C GLY A 30 -13.08 -6.13 13.21
N GLY A 31 -13.90 -5.19 13.64
CA GLY A 31 -15.31 -5.08 13.24
C GLY A 31 -16.26 -5.84 14.17
N ILE A 32 -17.56 -5.80 13.90
CA ILE A 32 -18.59 -6.42 14.76
C ILE A 32 -18.62 -7.96 14.68
N ALA A 33 -17.99 -8.56 13.67
CA ALA A 33 -17.90 -10.01 13.51
C ALA A 33 -16.47 -10.43 13.10
N PRO A 34 -16.06 -11.68 13.41
CA PRO A 34 -14.75 -12.20 12.98
C PRO A 34 -14.59 -12.18 11.47
N GLY A 35 -13.39 -11.83 11.01
CA GLY A 35 -13.05 -11.74 9.59
C GLY A 35 -12.77 -10.31 9.15
N SER A 36 -12.64 -10.10 7.84
CA SER A 36 -12.24 -8.81 7.28
C SER A 36 -13.33 -8.07 6.53
N MET A 37 -14.48 -8.71 6.30
CA MET A 37 -15.65 -8.17 5.61
C MET A 37 -16.91 -8.81 6.19
N THR A 38 -17.57 -8.14 7.14
CA THR A 38 -18.85 -8.61 7.69
C THR A 38 -20.01 -8.11 6.83
N PRO A 39 -20.94 -8.99 6.40
CA PRO A 39 -22.11 -8.55 5.63
C PRO A 39 -23.17 -7.84 6.48
N ASN A 40 -22.99 -7.85 7.81
CA ASN A 40 -23.96 -7.30 8.76
C ASN A 40 -23.65 -5.85 9.17
N ALA A 41 -22.49 -5.31 8.80
CA ALA A 41 -22.16 -3.92 9.07
C ALA A 41 -23.11 -2.97 8.32
N ARG A 42 -23.58 -1.95 9.01
CA ARG A 42 -24.46 -0.89 8.53
C ARG A 42 -23.76 0.46 8.49
N THR A 43 -22.69 0.62 9.26
CA THR A 43 -21.85 1.81 9.26
C THR A 43 -20.37 1.41 9.09
N ILE A 44 -19.55 2.37 8.66
CA ILE A 44 -18.12 2.13 8.43
C ILE A 44 -17.38 1.70 9.70
N ASP A 45 -17.78 2.22 10.86
CA ASP A 45 -17.16 1.88 12.14
C ASP A 45 -17.34 0.40 12.49
N GLU A 46 -18.44 -0.22 12.05
CA GLU A 46 -18.74 -1.63 12.29
C GLU A 46 -17.89 -2.58 11.43
N GLU A 47 -17.21 -2.08 10.39
CA GLU A 47 -16.33 -2.87 9.51
C GLU A 47 -14.94 -3.12 10.11
N GLY A 48 -14.58 -2.42 11.19
CA GLY A 48 -13.35 -2.64 11.95
C GLY A 48 -12.44 -1.43 12.01
N VAL A 49 -11.13 -1.67 12.07
CA VAL A 49 -10.16 -0.59 12.24
C VAL A 49 -10.03 0.20 10.94
N TYR A 50 -10.67 1.36 10.93
CA TYR A 50 -10.55 2.34 9.86
C TYR A 50 -9.32 3.24 10.09
N ILE A 51 -8.46 3.34 9.07
CA ILE A 51 -7.20 4.10 9.11
C ILE A 51 -7.22 5.09 7.96
N ASP A 52 -7.20 6.39 8.26
CA ASP A 52 -7.02 7.42 7.24
C ASP A 52 -5.57 7.44 6.74
N ASN A 53 -4.66 8.05 7.50
CA ASN A 53 -3.23 8.03 7.22
C ASN A 53 -2.44 7.77 8.50
N PHE A 54 -1.54 6.79 8.46
CA PHE A 54 -0.67 6.46 9.58
C PHE A 54 0.79 6.35 9.11
N LYS A 55 1.66 7.15 9.70
CA LYS A 55 3.10 7.06 9.44
C LYS A 55 3.65 5.78 10.08
N LEU A 56 3.84 4.75 9.26
CA LEU A 56 4.22 3.42 9.71
C LEU A 56 5.71 3.27 10.04
N LEU A 57 6.56 3.92 9.24
CA LEU A 57 8.01 4.00 9.48
C LEU A 57 8.44 5.45 9.59
N ASP A 58 9.28 5.74 10.58
CA ASP A 58 9.94 7.04 10.71
C ASP A 58 11.45 6.86 10.73
N ARG A 59 12.14 7.35 9.70
CA ARG A 59 13.61 7.27 9.57
C ARG A 59 14.15 5.85 9.82
N GLY A 60 13.45 4.83 9.32
CA GLY A 60 13.81 3.42 9.48
C GLY A 60 13.30 2.76 10.78
N ARG A 61 12.74 3.52 11.73
CA ARG A 61 12.07 2.98 12.91
C ARG A 61 10.67 2.55 12.56
N PHE A 62 10.38 1.26 12.69
CA PHE A 62 9.01 0.75 12.64
C PHE A 62 8.25 1.17 13.91
N ARG A 63 7.12 1.88 13.74
CA ARG A 63 6.30 2.41 14.82
C ARG A 63 5.31 1.35 15.33
N GLU A 64 5.88 0.23 15.80
CA GLU A 64 5.10 -0.97 16.16
C GLU A 64 4.17 -0.74 17.34
N ALA A 65 4.64 -0.03 18.38
CA ALA A 65 3.82 0.27 19.54
C ALA A 65 2.66 1.19 19.17
N GLU A 66 2.92 2.23 18.38
CA GLU A 66 1.89 3.18 17.96
C GLU A 66 0.89 2.53 16.98
N LEU A 67 1.35 1.58 16.16
CA LEU A 67 0.47 0.77 15.32
C LEU A 67 -0.38 -0.17 16.18
N ALA A 68 0.21 -0.80 17.20
CA ALA A 68 -0.51 -1.67 18.11
C ALA A 68 -1.62 -0.91 18.84
N GLU A 69 -1.31 0.27 19.40
CA GLU A 69 -2.28 1.17 20.01
C GLU A 69 -3.40 1.56 19.05
N LEU A 70 -3.06 1.88 17.80
CA LEU A 70 -4.06 2.19 16.77
C LEU A 70 -5.00 0.99 16.50
N LEU A 71 -4.44 -0.22 16.37
CA LEU A 71 -5.20 -1.41 16.00
C LEU A 71 -6.03 -1.98 17.16
N THR A 72 -5.59 -1.79 18.41
CA THR A 72 -6.28 -2.27 19.62
C THR A 72 -7.15 -1.20 20.28
N GLY A 73 -6.91 0.08 19.98
CA GLY A 73 -7.66 1.21 20.53
C GLY A 73 -8.88 1.63 19.72
N ALA A 74 -9.15 1.01 18.57
CA ALA A 74 -10.34 1.27 17.76
C ALA A 74 -11.62 0.77 18.46
N LEU A 75 -12.79 1.29 18.05
CA LEU A 75 -14.10 0.87 18.58
C LEU A 75 -14.33 -0.64 18.42
N HIS A 76 -13.91 -1.19 17.28
CA HIS A 76 -13.94 -2.62 17.00
C HIS A 76 -12.52 -3.10 16.64
N PRO A 77 -11.68 -3.40 17.64
CA PRO A 77 -10.25 -3.64 17.45
C PRO A 77 -9.96 -4.97 16.74
N VAL A 78 -8.75 -5.08 16.21
CA VAL A 78 -8.28 -6.34 15.61
C VAL A 78 -8.23 -7.45 16.65
N ARG A 79 -8.58 -8.67 16.24
CA ARG A 79 -8.60 -9.85 17.14
C ARG A 79 -7.25 -10.54 17.23
N ASN A 80 -6.43 -10.45 16.17
CA ASN A 80 -5.10 -11.05 16.11
C ASN A 80 -4.04 -10.01 15.75
N LEU A 81 -3.59 -9.26 16.75
CA LEU A 81 -2.60 -8.20 16.57
C LEU A 81 -1.27 -8.73 16.01
N GLY A 82 -0.79 -9.88 16.50
CA GLY A 82 0.48 -10.47 16.08
C GLY A 82 0.49 -10.79 14.58
N GLN A 83 -0.61 -11.36 14.07
CA GLN A 83 -0.76 -11.61 12.64
C GLN A 83 -0.81 -10.31 11.83
N ASN A 84 -1.61 -9.33 12.26
CA ASN A 84 -1.70 -8.02 11.60
C ASN A 84 -0.32 -7.34 11.48
N ILE A 85 0.47 -7.34 12.57
CA ILE A 85 1.84 -6.81 12.56
C ILE A 85 2.74 -7.60 11.60
N GLY A 86 2.64 -8.93 11.60
CA GLY A 86 3.40 -9.79 10.69
C GLY A 86 3.11 -9.50 9.21
N ASP A 87 1.84 -9.41 8.85
CA ASP A 87 1.39 -9.09 7.49
C ASP A 87 1.84 -7.69 7.06
N ILE A 88 1.75 -6.70 7.96
CA ILE A 88 2.23 -5.34 7.69
C ILE A 88 3.76 -5.31 7.50
N LYS A 89 4.54 -6.04 8.31
CA LYS A 89 5.98 -6.18 8.14
C LYS A 89 6.33 -6.83 6.79
N ALA A 90 5.57 -7.83 6.36
CA ALA A 90 5.74 -8.44 5.05
C ALA A 90 5.47 -7.44 3.91
N GLN A 91 4.43 -6.61 4.02
CA GLN A 91 4.15 -5.52 3.06
C GLN A 91 5.28 -4.49 3.01
N ILE A 92 5.85 -4.09 4.16
CA ILE A 92 7.02 -3.20 4.21
C ILE A 92 8.22 -3.81 3.47
N ALA A 93 8.49 -5.10 3.71
CA ALA A 93 9.59 -5.80 3.04
C ALA A 93 9.38 -5.91 1.52
N ALA A 94 8.13 -6.16 1.08
CA ALA A 94 7.77 -6.17 -0.33
C ALA A 94 8.00 -4.80 -1.00
N ASN A 95 7.58 -3.70 -0.35
CA ASN A 95 7.84 -2.35 -0.84
C ASN A 95 9.34 -2.03 -0.90
N ARG A 96 10.10 -2.47 0.12
CA ARG A 96 11.56 -2.29 0.12
C ARG A 96 12.20 -2.98 -1.06
N LYS A 97 11.82 -4.23 -1.33
CA LYS A 97 12.28 -4.99 -2.49
C LYS A 97 11.91 -4.30 -3.80
N GLY A 98 10.67 -3.82 -3.95
CA GLY A 98 10.23 -3.08 -5.13
C GLY A 98 11.04 -1.81 -5.37
N ALA A 99 11.36 -1.06 -4.31
CA ALA A 99 12.19 0.14 -4.40
C ALA A 99 13.64 -0.20 -4.82
N ASP A 100 14.22 -1.26 -4.27
CA ASP A 100 15.57 -1.71 -4.65
C ASP A 100 15.62 -2.17 -6.12
N GLU A 101 14.61 -2.90 -6.61
CA GLU A 101 14.54 -3.33 -8.03
C GLU A 101 14.32 -2.14 -8.98
N LEU A 102 13.50 -1.16 -8.59
CA LEU A 102 13.35 0.06 -9.37
C LEU A 102 14.66 0.86 -9.44
N GLY A 103 15.42 0.93 -8.34
CA GLY A 103 16.76 1.52 -8.33
C GLY A 103 17.70 0.87 -9.37
N LYS A 104 17.73 -0.47 -9.40
CA LYS A 104 18.51 -1.26 -10.38
C LYS A 104 18.04 -1.06 -11.81
N MET A 105 16.74 -0.94 -12.03
CA MET A 105 16.18 -0.67 -13.36
C MET A 105 16.67 0.68 -13.88
N VAL A 106 16.67 1.70 -13.03
CA VAL A 106 17.22 3.02 -13.38
C VAL A 106 18.74 2.94 -13.59
N ASP A 107 19.48 2.17 -12.79
CA ASP A 107 20.94 1.99 -13.00
C ASP A 107 21.24 1.35 -14.36
N ARG A 108 20.40 0.41 -14.80
CA ARG A 108 20.60 -0.33 -16.04
C ARG A 108 20.17 0.44 -17.29
N PHE A 109 19.06 1.18 -17.22
CA PHE A 109 18.41 1.77 -18.40
C PHE A 109 18.44 3.29 -18.42
N GLY A 110 18.81 3.95 -17.32
CA GLY A 110 18.73 5.40 -17.16
C GLY A 110 17.34 5.87 -16.74
N LEU A 111 17.29 7.01 -16.05
CA LEU A 111 16.04 7.56 -15.50
C LEU A 111 15.06 7.93 -16.60
N ASP A 112 15.51 8.65 -17.62
CA ASP A 112 14.64 9.17 -18.67
C ASP A 112 13.94 8.04 -19.45
N VAL A 113 14.62 6.89 -19.63
CA VAL A 113 14.04 5.70 -20.26
C VAL A 113 12.97 5.08 -19.35
N VAL A 114 13.26 4.91 -18.06
CA VAL A 114 12.30 4.35 -17.10
C VAL A 114 11.05 5.22 -17.00
N GLU A 115 11.20 6.54 -16.89
CA GLU A 115 10.08 7.48 -16.83
C GLU A 115 9.23 7.43 -18.10
N ALA A 116 9.87 7.43 -19.28
CA ALA A 116 9.17 7.32 -20.56
C ALA A 116 8.37 6.02 -20.68
N TYR A 117 8.93 4.89 -20.26
CA TYR A 117 8.21 3.61 -20.27
C TYR A 117 7.05 3.57 -19.27
N MET A 118 7.21 4.15 -18.08
CA MET A 118 6.11 4.26 -17.11
C MET A 118 4.95 5.08 -17.67
N ALA A 119 5.23 6.21 -18.33
CA ALA A 119 4.20 7.01 -19.00
C ALA A 119 3.52 6.20 -20.12
N HIS A 120 4.30 5.50 -20.95
CA HIS A 120 3.76 4.70 -22.04
C HIS A 120 2.79 3.59 -21.55
N VAL A 121 3.11 2.93 -20.43
CA VAL A 121 2.21 1.93 -19.83
C VAL A 121 0.88 2.56 -19.40
N GLN A 122 0.91 3.75 -18.81
CA GLN A 122 -0.30 4.47 -18.39
C GLN A 122 -1.14 4.93 -19.58
N ASP A 123 -0.49 5.49 -20.61
CA ASP A 123 -1.15 5.94 -21.85
C ASP A 123 -1.82 4.76 -22.57
N ASN A 124 -1.13 3.63 -22.68
CA ASN A 124 -1.68 2.42 -23.28
C ASN A 124 -2.88 1.87 -22.49
N ALA A 125 -2.84 1.89 -21.15
CA ALA A 125 -3.96 1.49 -20.32
C ALA A 125 -5.17 2.43 -20.51
N ALA A 126 -4.94 3.75 -20.51
CA ALA A 126 -5.98 4.75 -20.74
C ALA A 126 -6.62 4.60 -22.13
N GLU A 127 -5.82 4.39 -23.17
CA GLU A 127 -6.31 4.19 -24.53
C GLU A 127 -7.10 2.88 -24.68
N SER A 128 -6.65 1.80 -24.03
CA SER A 128 -7.35 0.51 -24.03
C SER A 128 -8.75 0.65 -23.42
N VAL A 129 -8.87 1.36 -22.30
CA VAL A 129 -10.16 1.63 -21.65
C VAL A 129 -11.03 2.54 -22.52
N ARG A 130 -10.47 3.61 -23.09
CA ARG A 130 -11.20 4.53 -23.99
C ARG A 130 -11.82 3.80 -25.18
N ARG A 131 -11.07 2.90 -25.80
CA ARG A 131 -11.56 2.07 -26.93
C ARG A 131 -12.69 1.13 -26.53
N LEU A 132 -12.65 0.57 -25.32
CA LEU A 132 -13.71 -0.28 -24.82
C LEU A 132 -14.99 0.54 -24.58
N ILE A 133 -14.88 1.69 -23.91
CA ILE A 133 -16.02 2.57 -23.61
C ILE A 133 -16.68 3.04 -24.91
N ALA A 134 -15.91 3.39 -25.94
CA ALA A 134 -16.45 3.81 -27.23
C ALA A 134 -17.25 2.73 -27.99
N ARG A 135 -17.24 1.47 -27.50
CA ARG A 135 -18.02 0.34 -28.05
C ARG A 135 -19.19 -0.07 -27.16
N LEU A 136 -19.36 0.57 -26.01
CA LEU A 136 -20.50 0.39 -25.14
C LEU A 136 -21.52 1.46 -25.56
N ASP A 137 -22.59 1.03 -26.22
CA ASP A 137 -23.74 1.86 -26.59
C ASP A 137 -24.49 2.39 -25.34
#